data_AF-A0A8H3X0H5-F1
#
_entry.id   AF-A0A8H3X0H5-F1
#
_cell.length_a   1.000
_cell.length_b   1.000
_cell.length_c   1.000
_cell.angle_alpha   90.00
_cell.angle_beta   90.00
_cell.angle_gamma   90.00
#
_symmetry.space_group_name_H-M   'P 1'
#
loop_
_entity.id
_entity.type
_entity.pdbx_description
1 polymer ?
#
loop_
_entity_poly.entity_id
_entity_poly.type
_entity_poly.pdbx_seq_one_letter_code
_entity_poly.pdbx_strand_id
1 'polypeptide(L)'
;MATSTSVQFTVGKLDAGMAILLTEDHHLIEFPSLLLPPGVTSGSIVNIGVNRNYDQEARQRNEFWELQEAILEEFGRKAPEPPKLHVKHITQTSVILEWEPLVLCTATFKSLEIFRNGTRVSQQTSLGPNNSVKLSGLQLDTEYEFHITIKTTAGSFTSNKIKIRTHDLENLTGINVCFGYFSDDATPNKQELKEVLKRIGARYSDHVGNDTTHLLCNEKGGANYQKALDNSIPIVKPEWLIACENAGKMQAALPYYLVAQPEEK
;
A
#
# COMPACT_ATOMS: atom_id res chain seq x y z
N MET A 1 28.21 3.26 -52.49
CA MET A 1 27.58 3.60 -53.78
C MET A 1 26.23 2.90 -53.82
N ALA A 2 25.14 3.65 -53.79
CA ALA A 2 23.80 3.05 -53.90
C ALA A 2 23.59 2.63 -55.35
N THR A 3 23.39 1.34 -55.59
CA THR A 3 22.99 0.80 -56.89
C THR A 3 21.51 1.15 -57.09
N SER A 4 21.24 2.26 -57.77
CA SER A 4 19.87 2.60 -58.17
C SER A 4 19.47 1.74 -59.35
N THR A 5 18.55 0.80 -59.13
CA THR A 5 17.93 0.02 -60.22
C THR A 5 16.65 0.75 -60.63
N SER A 6 16.67 1.32 -61.83
CA SER A 6 15.45 1.83 -62.48
C SER A 6 15.00 0.79 -63.50
N VAL A 7 13.73 0.40 -63.42
CA VAL A 7 13.11 -0.55 -64.34
C VAL A 7 11.93 0.13 -65.01
N GLN A 8 11.79 -0.09 -66.31
CA GLN A 8 10.70 0.42 -67.12
C GLN A 8 9.53 -0.55 -67.11
N PHE A 9 8.32 -0.03 -66.94
CA PHE A 9 7.08 -0.80 -66.90
C PHE A 9 6.06 -0.22 -67.88
N THR A 10 5.30 -1.11 -68.52
CA THR A 10 4.13 -0.75 -69.31
C THR A 10 2.86 -0.97 -68.49
N VAL A 11 1.99 0.04 -68.44
CA VAL A 11 0.70 -0.05 -67.76
C VAL A 11 -0.26 -0.85 -68.64
N GLY A 12 -0.52 -2.10 -68.26
CA GLY A 12 -1.44 -2.97 -69.00
C GLY A 12 -2.89 -2.57 -68.75
N LYS A 13 -3.37 -2.77 -67.51
CA LYS A 13 -4.74 -2.45 -67.09
C LYS A 13 -4.70 -1.45 -65.94
N LEU A 14 -5.62 -0.49 -65.95
CA LEU A 14 -5.78 0.50 -64.89
C LEU A 14 -7.24 0.48 -64.41
N ASP A 15 -7.44 0.06 -63.16
CA ASP A 15 -8.73 0.11 -62.47
C ASP A 15 -8.67 1.18 -61.35
N ALA A 16 -9.83 1.50 -60.75
CA ALA A 16 -9.97 2.58 -59.77
C ALA A 16 -9.16 2.40 -58.46
N GLY A 17 -8.52 1.25 -58.24
CA GLY A 17 -7.68 0.98 -57.06
C GLY A 17 -6.33 0.33 -57.35
N MET A 18 -6.24 -0.48 -58.41
CA MET A 18 -5.04 -1.23 -58.78
C MET A 18 -4.71 -1.05 -60.27
N ALA A 19 -3.42 -1.07 -60.57
CA ALA A 19 -2.88 -1.08 -61.92
C ALA A 19 -2.04 -2.36 -62.12
N ILE A 20 -2.05 -2.89 -63.34
CA ILE A 20 -1.20 -4.00 -63.75
C ILE A 20 -0.02 -3.43 -64.53
N LEU A 21 1.18 -3.59 -63.99
CA LEU A 21 2.44 -3.19 -64.62
C LEU A 21 3.14 -4.41 -65.24
N LEU A 22 3.59 -4.28 -66.48
CA LEU A 22 4.25 -5.33 -67.25
C LEU A 22 5.68 -4.92 -67.55
N THR A 23 6.63 -5.82 -67.30
CA THR A 23 8.05 -5.66 -67.72
C THR A 23 8.30 -6.30 -69.09
N GLU A 24 9.41 -5.95 -69.73
CA GLU A 24 9.87 -6.62 -70.97
C GLU A 24 10.16 -8.11 -70.74
N ASP A 25 10.59 -8.49 -69.54
CA ASP A 25 10.82 -9.87 -69.12
C ASP A 25 9.54 -10.62 -68.71
N HIS A 26 8.36 -10.14 -69.15
CA HIS A 26 7.05 -10.78 -68.94
C HIS A 26 6.62 -10.91 -67.46
N HIS A 27 7.24 -10.18 -66.53
CA HIS A 27 6.75 -10.08 -65.16
C HIS A 27 5.54 -9.17 -65.09
N LEU A 28 4.55 -9.61 -64.30
CA LEU A 28 3.33 -8.88 -63.98
C LEU A 28 3.41 -8.43 -62.52
N ILE A 29 3.24 -7.13 -62.28
CA ILE A 29 3.20 -6.54 -60.94
C ILE A 29 1.87 -5.83 -60.74
N GLU A 30 1.16 -6.20 -59.67
CA GLU A 30 0.01 -5.45 -59.19
C GLU A 30 0.49 -4.26 -58.35
N PHE A 31 0.14 -3.05 -58.77
CA PHE A 31 0.60 -1.82 -58.16
C PHE A 31 -0.58 -0.90 -57.82
N PRO A 32 -0.67 -0.34 -56.60
CA PRO A 32 -1.75 0.58 -56.24
C PRO A 32 -1.79 1.79 -57.18
N SER A 33 -2.95 2.04 -57.80
CA SER A 33 -3.06 3.11 -58.81
C SER A 33 -2.84 4.51 -58.22
N LEU A 34 -3.06 4.68 -56.90
CA LEU A 34 -2.81 5.91 -56.16
C LEU A 34 -1.33 6.33 -56.14
N LEU A 35 -0.40 5.37 -56.24
CA LEU A 35 1.03 5.63 -56.21
C LEU A 35 1.62 5.93 -57.60
N LEU A 36 0.79 5.86 -58.67
CA LEU A 36 1.20 6.25 -60.01
C LEU A 36 1.08 7.77 -60.21
N PRO A 37 1.91 8.37 -61.09
CA PRO A 37 1.78 9.77 -61.44
C PRO A 37 0.40 10.10 -62.02
N PRO A 38 -0.10 11.34 -61.83
CA PRO A 38 -1.35 11.77 -62.43
C PRO A 38 -1.26 11.77 -63.97
N GLY A 39 -2.34 11.37 -64.64
CA GLY A 39 -2.44 11.36 -66.11
C GLY A 39 -1.96 10.07 -66.79
N VAL A 40 -1.57 9.05 -66.04
CA VAL A 40 -1.22 7.71 -66.55
C VAL A 40 -2.47 6.94 -67.00
N THR A 41 -2.43 6.34 -68.19
CA THR A 41 -3.51 5.51 -68.76
C THR A 41 -2.99 4.12 -69.19
N SER A 42 -3.90 3.21 -69.56
CA SER A 42 -3.51 1.93 -70.18
C SER A 42 -2.67 2.17 -71.45
N GLY A 43 -1.57 1.43 -71.57
CA GLY A 43 -0.54 1.59 -72.60
C GLY A 43 0.56 2.60 -72.28
N SER A 44 0.44 3.36 -71.18
CA SER A 44 1.49 4.29 -70.75
C SER A 44 2.73 3.56 -70.26
N ILE A 45 3.90 4.16 -70.48
CA ILE A 45 5.18 3.62 -70.00
C ILE A 45 5.65 4.46 -68.81
N VAL A 46 5.96 3.80 -67.69
CA VAL A 46 6.43 4.43 -66.45
C VAL A 46 7.78 3.87 -66.02
N ASN A 47 8.65 4.73 -65.49
CA ASN A 47 9.93 4.31 -64.93
C ASN A 47 9.83 4.31 -63.41
N ILE A 48 10.07 3.17 -62.78
CA ILE A 48 10.09 3.04 -61.32
C ILE A 48 11.53 2.86 -60.86
N GLY A 49 12.00 3.81 -60.06
CA GLY A 49 13.29 3.73 -59.38
C GLY A 49 13.12 3.19 -57.98
N VAL A 50 13.71 2.03 -57.70
CA VAL A 50 13.70 1.44 -56.35
C VAL A 50 15.07 1.63 -55.72
N ASN A 51 15.11 2.43 -54.66
CA ASN A 51 16.33 2.74 -53.93
C ASN A 51 16.13 2.41 -52.45
N ARG A 52 17.11 1.71 -51.88
CA ARG A 52 17.11 1.43 -50.44
C ARG A 52 17.42 2.70 -49.66
N ASN A 53 16.48 3.13 -48.81
CA ASN A 53 16.62 4.34 -48.00
C ASN A 53 17.25 4.01 -46.63
N TYR A 54 18.59 3.98 -46.61
CA TYR A 54 19.35 3.68 -45.40
C TYR A 54 19.14 4.69 -44.26
N ASP A 55 18.89 5.96 -44.59
CA ASP A 55 18.66 7.01 -43.59
C ASP A 55 17.33 6.79 -42.86
N GLN A 56 16.28 6.44 -43.60
CA GLN A 56 14.97 6.13 -43.02
C GLN A 56 15.00 4.83 -42.21
N GLU A 57 15.72 3.80 -42.67
CA GLU A 57 15.93 2.57 -41.90
C GLU A 57 16.64 2.86 -40.56
N ALA A 58 17.66 3.72 -40.58
CA ALA A 58 18.37 4.12 -39.37
C ALA A 58 17.47 4.89 -38.40
N ARG A 59 16.63 5.80 -38.89
CA ARG A 59 15.66 6.55 -38.07
C ARG A 59 14.63 5.63 -37.41
N GLN A 60 13.98 4.75 -38.19
CA GLN A 60 12.99 3.80 -37.65
C GLN A 60 13.61 2.85 -36.62
N ARG A 61 14.84 2.40 -36.84
CA ARG A 61 15.56 1.57 -35.87
C ARG A 61 15.83 2.33 -34.58
N ASN A 62 16.23 3.60 -34.66
CA ASN A 62 16.46 4.42 -33.47
C ASN A 62 15.15 4.65 -32.70
N GLU A 63 14.08 5.06 -33.38
CA GLU A 63 12.75 5.25 -32.77
C GLU A 63 12.24 3.98 -32.09
N PHE A 64 12.45 2.82 -32.72
CA PHE A 64 12.09 1.53 -32.13
C PHE A 64 12.83 1.29 -30.81
N TRP A 65 14.14 1.49 -30.78
CA TRP A 65 14.94 1.26 -29.57
C TRP A 65 14.69 2.30 -28.49
N GLU A 66 14.46 3.56 -28.85
CA GLU A 66 14.06 4.59 -27.91
C GLU A 66 12.75 4.23 -27.19
N LEU A 67 11.76 3.72 -27.93
CA LEU A 67 10.52 3.23 -27.34
C LEU A 67 10.74 2.02 -26.42
N GLN A 68 11.56 1.05 -26.85
CA GLN A 68 11.86 -0.12 -26.02
C GLN A 68 12.55 0.27 -24.71
N GLU A 69 13.49 1.21 -24.75
CA GLU A 69 14.19 1.70 -23.56
C GLU A 69 13.23 2.48 -22.64
N ALA A 70 12.34 3.30 -23.20
CA ALA A 70 11.33 4.01 -22.40
C ALA A 70 10.39 3.04 -21.65
N ILE A 71 9.93 1.97 -22.33
CA ILE A 71 9.11 0.92 -21.70
C ILE A 71 9.90 0.21 -20.59
N LEU A 72 11.17 -0.10 -20.82
CA LEU A 72 12.03 -0.75 -19.83
C LEU A 72 12.25 0.14 -18.60
N GLU A 73 12.51 1.44 -18.80
CA GLU A 73 12.68 2.43 -17.74
C GLU A 73 11.42 2.57 -16.89
N GLU A 74 10.24 2.64 -17.52
CA GLU A 74 8.97 2.83 -16.81
C GLU A 74 8.53 1.57 -16.05
N PHE A 75 8.58 0.40 -16.69
CA PHE A 75 7.96 -0.81 -16.15
C PHE A 75 8.94 -1.88 -15.64
N GLY A 76 10.19 -1.87 -16.11
CA GLY A 76 11.13 -2.98 -15.91
C GLY A 76 12.25 -2.74 -14.90
N ARG A 77 12.61 -1.47 -14.63
CA ARG A 77 13.78 -1.15 -13.78
C ARG A 77 13.49 -1.06 -12.29
N LYS A 78 12.29 -0.63 -11.91
CA LYS A 78 11.91 -0.44 -10.50
C LYS A 78 10.97 -1.52 -10.03
N ALA A 79 11.47 -2.41 -9.18
CA ALA A 79 10.66 -3.42 -8.51
C ALA A 79 10.06 -2.87 -7.21
N PRO A 80 8.89 -3.37 -6.78
CA PRO A 80 8.35 -3.06 -5.46
C PRO A 80 9.35 -3.42 -4.35
N GLU A 81 9.35 -2.63 -3.29
CA GLU A 81 10.21 -2.89 -2.14
C GLU A 81 9.48 -3.71 -1.06
N PRO A 82 10.20 -4.57 -0.33
CA PRO A 82 9.65 -5.21 0.85
C PRO A 82 9.16 -4.18 1.89
N PRO A 83 7.98 -4.38 2.48
CA PRO A 83 7.45 -3.46 3.49
C PRO A 83 8.32 -3.46 4.75
N LYS A 84 8.51 -2.30 5.37
CA LYS A 84 9.25 -2.19 6.64
C LYS A 84 8.29 -2.13 7.81
N LEU A 85 8.30 -3.18 8.61
CA LEU A 85 7.43 -3.35 9.78
C LEU A 85 8.15 -2.85 11.03
N HIS A 86 7.40 -2.19 11.91
CA HIS A 86 7.83 -1.72 13.22
C HIS A 86 6.75 -1.97 14.26
N VAL A 87 7.15 -1.95 15.54
CA VAL A 87 6.22 -2.07 16.66
C VAL A 87 5.83 -0.68 17.11
N LYS A 88 4.54 -0.39 17.08
CA LYS A 88 4.02 0.88 17.57
C LYS A 88 3.77 0.82 19.07
N HIS A 89 3.15 -0.26 19.54
CA HIS A 89 2.71 -0.38 20.92
C HIS A 89 2.61 -1.86 21.35
N ILE A 90 2.96 -2.16 22.60
CA ILE A 90 2.88 -3.49 23.19
C ILE A 90 2.12 -3.38 24.52
N THR A 91 1.18 -4.29 24.74
CA THR A 91 0.55 -4.48 26.04
C THR A 91 0.73 -5.93 26.50
N GLN A 92 0.12 -6.25 27.62
CA GLN A 92 0.02 -7.58 28.21
C GLN A 92 -0.52 -8.64 27.23
N THR A 93 -1.54 -8.27 26.45
CA THR A 93 -2.32 -9.22 25.65
C THR A 93 -2.54 -8.75 24.21
N SER A 94 -1.91 -7.65 23.81
CA SER A 94 -2.02 -7.13 22.46
C SER A 94 -0.75 -6.44 21.97
N VAL A 95 -0.57 -6.39 20.66
CA VAL A 95 0.48 -5.62 19.99
C VAL A 95 -0.14 -4.81 18.85
N ILE A 96 0.38 -3.61 18.62
CA ILE A 96 0.07 -2.80 17.45
C ILE A 96 1.31 -2.76 16.59
N LEU A 97 1.19 -3.29 15.38
CA LEU A 97 2.21 -3.26 14.36
C LEU A 97 1.90 -2.13 13.39
N GLU A 98 2.93 -1.47 12.88
CA GLU A 98 2.83 -0.37 11.94
C GLU A 98 3.90 -0.54 10.86
N TRP A 99 3.58 -0.23 9.60
CA TRP A 99 4.54 -0.31 8.50
C TRP A 99 4.63 1.00 7.72
N GLU A 100 5.81 1.23 7.15
CA GLU A 100 6.05 2.36 6.25
C GLU A 100 5.11 2.31 5.04
N PRO A 101 4.78 3.46 4.42
CA PRO A 101 4.04 3.49 3.16
C PRO A 101 4.64 2.55 2.12
N LEU A 102 3.79 1.73 1.48
CA LEU A 102 4.24 0.71 0.55
C LEU A 102 4.81 1.34 -0.73
N VAL A 103 6.03 0.93 -1.10
CA VAL A 103 6.66 1.32 -2.36
C VAL A 103 6.33 0.26 -3.42
N LEU A 104 5.28 0.50 -4.19
CA LEU A 104 4.75 -0.45 -5.18
C LEU A 104 5.26 -0.22 -6.61
N CYS A 105 5.85 0.95 -6.88
CA CYS A 105 6.25 1.37 -8.23
C CYS A 105 5.07 1.26 -9.22
N THR A 106 5.19 0.43 -10.26
CA THR A 106 4.14 0.17 -11.25
C THR A 106 3.20 -0.99 -10.87
N ALA A 107 3.50 -1.71 -9.79
CA ALA A 107 2.69 -2.82 -9.33
C ALA A 107 1.44 -2.32 -8.57
N THR A 108 0.36 -3.09 -8.63
CA THR A 108 -0.85 -2.81 -7.87
C THR A 108 -0.93 -3.72 -6.64
N PHE A 109 -1.37 -3.16 -5.52
CA PHE A 109 -1.59 -3.90 -4.28
C PHE A 109 -2.82 -4.80 -4.40
N LYS A 110 -2.71 -6.05 -3.95
CA LYS A 110 -3.82 -7.02 -3.93
C LYS A 110 -4.28 -7.34 -2.51
N SER A 111 -3.35 -7.72 -1.64
CA SER A 111 -3.69 -8.11 -0.26
C SER A 111 -2.49 -8.01 0.67
N LEU A 112 -2.77 -7.84 1.97
CA LEU A 112 -1.79 -7.92 3.05
C LEU A 112 -2.12 -9.10 3.95
N GLU A 113 -1.12 -9.90 4.28
CA GLU A 113 -1.22 -11.07 5.16
C GLU A 113 -0.28 -10.88 6.35
N ILE A 114 -0.79 -11.09 7.56
CA ILE A 114 -0.01 -10.98 8.79
C ILE A 114 0.30 -12.38 9.29
N PHE A 115 1.54 -12.61 9.70
CA PHE A 115 2.01 -13.87 10.25
C PHE A 115 2.46 -13.69 11.69
N ARG A 116 2.07 -14.64 12.54
CA ARG A 116 2.47 -14.77 13.95
C ARG A 116 3.08 -16.14 14.14
N ASN A 117 4.35 -16.21 14.53
CA ASN A 117 5.12 -17.45 14.73
C ASN A 117 5.06 -18.39 13.51
N GLY A 118 5.11 -17.82 12.30
CA GLY A 118 5.03 -18.57 11.03
C GLY A 118 3.61 -18.95 10.59
N THR A 119 2.60 -18.77 11.43
CA THR A 119 1.20 -19.05 11.10
C THR A 119 0.48 -17.77 10.68
N ARG A 120 -0.29 -17.83 9.59
CA ARG A 120 -1.10 -16.71 9.13
C ARG A 120 -2.20 -16.39 10.14
N VAL A 121 -2.29 -15.12 10.55
CA VAL A 121 -3.38 -14.59 11.38
C VAL A 121 -4.64 -14.48 10.51
N SER A 122 -5.81 -14.83 11.06
CA SER A 122 -7.07 -14.85 10.31
C SER A 122 -7.46 -13.45 9.78
N GLN A 123 -8.15 -13.44 8.63
CA GLN A 123 -8.49 -12.26 7.83
C GLN A 123 -9.43 -11.23 8.49
N GLN A 124 -9.91 -11.46 9.71
CA GLN A 124 -10.80 -10.51 10.39
C GLN A 124 -10.07 -9.31 11.02
N THR A 125 -8.77 -9.17 10.77
CA THR A 125 -8.01 -7.98 11.21
C THR A 125 -8.29 -6.82 10.28
N SER A 126 -9.15 -5.90 10.74
CA SER A 126 -9.33 -4.61 10.08
C SER A 126 -8.01 -3.84 10.11
N LEU A 127 -7.57 -3.38 8.93
CA LEU A 127 -6.42 -2.48 8.84
C LEU A 127 -6.81 -1.18 9.54
N GLY A 128 -6.03 -0.77 10.53
CA GLY A 128 -6.18 0.50 11.20
C GLY A 128 -5.73 1.65 10.30
N PRO A 129 -6.05 2.91 10.68
CA PRO A 129 -5.46 4.09 10.09
C PRO A 129 -3.93 4.01 10.05
N ASN A 130 -3.34 4.70 9.07
CA ASN A 130 -1.89 4.88 8.93
C ASN A 130 -1.11 3.56 8.91
N ASN A 131 -1.54 2.59 8.09
CA ASN A 131 -0.78 1.36 7.87
C ASN A 131 -0.46 0.60 9.17
N SER A 132 -1.47 0.45 10.03
CA SER A 132 -1.32 -0.22 11.32
C SER A 132 -2.33 -1.36 11.51
N VAL A 133 -2.02 -2.27 12.42
CA VAL A 133 -2.93 -3.36 12.81
C VAL A 133 -2.75 -3.70 14.27
N LYS A 134 -3.87 -3.87 14.99
CA LYS A 134 -3.88 -4.34 16.38
C LYS A 134 -4.17 -5.83 16.42
N LEU A 135 -3.27 -6.58 17.04
CA LEU A 135 -3.40 -8.02 17.27
C LEU A 135 -3.66 -8.24 18.75
N SER A 136 -4.85 -8.72 19.08
CA SER A 136 -5.29 -9.01 20.46
C SER A 136 -5.26 -10.51 20.77
N GLY A 137 -5.48 -10.88 22.03
CA GLY A 137 -5.55 -12.28 22.46
C GLY A 137 -4.18 -12.96 22.53
N LEU A 138 -3.13 -12.18 22.81
CA LEU A 138 -1.81 -12.70 23.12
C LEU A 138 -1.73 -13.12 24.60
N GLN A 139 -0.83 -14.05 24.89
CA GLN A 139 -0.53 -14.47 26.25
C GLN A 139 0.39 -13.47 26.93
N LEU A 140 0.31 -13.40 28.26
CA LEU A 140 1.19 -12.58 29.09
C LEU A 140 2.63 -13.06 29.00
N ASP A 141 3.57 -12.13 29.07
CA ASP A 141 5.02 -12.42 29.17
C ASP A 141 5.55 -13.47 28.16
N THR A 142 5.02 -13.44 26.94
CA THR A 142 5.25 -14.48 25.92
C THR A 142 5.91 -13.87 24.68
N GLU A 143 6.93 -14.57 24.15
CA GLU A 143 7.62 -14.16 22.93
C GLU A 143 6.82 -14.52 21.67
N TYR A 144 6.74 -13.56 20.74
CA TYR A 144 6.11 -13.71 19.44
C TYR A 144 7.01 -13.14 18.34
N GLU A 145 7.04 -13.80 17.19
CA GLU A 145 7.62 -13.29 15.96
C GLU A 145 6.50 -12.87 14.99
N PHE A 146 6.56 -11.63 14.52
CA PHE A 146 5.64 -11.07 13.54
C PHE A 146 6.35 -10.68 12.25
N HIS A 147 5.67 -10.91 11.13
CA HIS A 147 6.01 -10.31 9.83
C HIS A 147 4.75 -10.16 9.00
N ILE A 148 4.81 -9.29 7.98
CA ILE A 148 3.75 -9.13 7.01
C ILE A 148 4.23 -9.54 5.62
N THR A 149 3.31 -10.05 4.82
CA THR A 149 3.54 -10.34 3.40
C THR A 149 2.51 -9.60 2.58
N ILE A 150 2.97 -8.74 1.67
CA ILE A 150 2.13 -8.06 0.70
C ILE A 150 2.12 -8.84 -0.60
N LYS A 151 0.94 -8.99 -1.21
CA LYS A 151 0.76 -9.58 -2.53
C LYS A 151 0.45 -8.45 -3.50
N THR A 152 1.19 -8.39 -4.60
CA THR A 152 1.02 -7.39 -5.66
C THR A 152 0.87 -8.07 -7.03
N THR A 153 0.73 -7.29 -8.11
CA THR A 153 0.80 -7.84 -9.47
C THR A 153 2.20 -8.31 -9.87
N ALA A 154 3.25 -7.77 -9.24
CA ALA A 154 4.64 -8.10 -9.54
C ALA A 154 5.21 -9.24 -8.67
N GLY A 155 4.48 -9.70 -7.66
CA GLY A 155 4.92 -10.80 -6.80
C GLY A 155 4.44 -10.67 -5.36
N SER A 156 5.06 -11.43 -4.47
CA SER A 156 4.84 -11.32 -3.02
C SER A 156 6.11 -10.86 -2.33
N PHE A 157 5.99 -9.91 -1.41
CA PHE A 157 7.11 -9.30 -0.71
C PHE A 157 6.87 -9.38 0.80
N THR A 158 7.85 -9.91 1.53
CA THR A 158 7.77 -10.13 2.97
C THR A 158 8.61 -9.11 3.73
N SER A 159 8.07 -8.56 4.81
CA SER A 159 8.77 -7.59 5.65
C SER A 159 9.95 -8.19 6.40
N ASN A 160 10.72 -7.32 7.06
CA ASN A 160 11.54 -7.72 8.19
C ASN A 160 10.67 -8.42 9.25
N LYS A 161 11.28 -9.41 9.93
CA LYS A 161 10.69 -10.12 11.06
C LYS A 161 10.99 -9.36 12.34
N ILE A 162 9.99 -9.26 13.22
CA ILE A 162 10.14 -8.61 14.52
C ILE A 162 9.81 -9.62 15.60
N LYS A 163 10.73 -9.77 16.54
CA LYS A 163 10.48 -10.51 17.77
C LYS A 163 10.11 -9.54 18.88
N ILE A 164 9.02 -9.82 19.56
CA ILE A 164 8.53 -9.04 20.70
C ILE A 164 8.17 -9.98 21.83
N ARG A 165 8.24 -9.49 23.06
CA ARG A 165 7.68 -10.16 24.24
C ARG A 165 6.56 -9.28 24.78
N THR A 166 5.37 -9.85 24.97
CA THR A 166 4.27 -9.14 25.62
C THR A 166 4.63 -8.80 27.05
N HIS A 167 4.00 -7.77 27.61
CA HIS A 167 4.28 -7.36 28.98
C HIS A 167 3.72 -8.37 29.99
N ASP A 168 4.36 -8.43 31.16
CA ASP A 168 3.76 -9.02 32.35
C ASP A 168 2.80 -8.01 33.02
N LEU A 169 2.27 -8.37 34.19
CA LEU A 169 1.37 -7.48 34.93
C LEU A 169 2.11 -6.35 35.64
N GLU A 170 3.40 -6.46 35.90
CA GLU A 170 4.19 -5.44 36.62
C GLU A 170 4.68 -4.33 35.69
N ASN A 171 4.81 -4.63 34.39
CA ASN A 171 5.17 -3.67 33.37
C ASN A 171 3.97 -2.81 32.95
N LEU A 172 3.90 -1.61 33.53
CA LEU A 172 2.88 -0.59 33.29
C LEU A 172 3.16 0.29 32.05
N THR A 173 4.30 0.14 31.37
CA THR A 173 4.70 1.03 30.26
C THR A 173 3.83 0.91 29.01
N GLY A 174 3.10 -0.22 28.89
CA GLY A 174 2.11 -0.44 27.84
C GLY A 174 0.76 0.23 28.12
N ILE A 175 0.60 0.94 29.24
CA ILE A 175 -0.60 1.73 29.50
C ILE A 175 -0.52 3.02 28.69
N ASN A 176 -1.53 3.24 27.84
CA ASN A 176 -1.75 4.51 27.16
C ASN A 176 -3.17 4.98 27.44
N VAL A 177 -3.33 6.07 28.19
CA VAL A 177 -4.65 6.57 28.60
C VAL A 177 -5.07 7.77 27.78
N CYS A 178 -6.37 7.86 27.49
CA CYS A 178 -6.97 9.09 26.98
C CYS A 178 -7.76 9.77 28.10
N PHE A 179 -7.73 11.09 28.17
CA PHE A 179 -8.56 11.83 29.12
C PHE A 179 -9.93 12.18 28.51
N GLY A 180 -10.99 11.87 29.24
CA GLY A 180 -12.34 12.33 28.95
C GLY A 180 -12.68 13.62 29.68
N TYR A 181 -13.96 13.75 30.04
CA TYR A 181 -14.45 14.88 30.81
C TYR A 181 -14.03 14.75 32.28
N PHE A 182 -13.57 15.87 32.85
CA PHE A 182 -13.23 16.02 34.26
C PHE A 182 -13.96 17.25 34.77
N SER A 183 -14.70 17.12 35.87
CA SER A 183 -15.25 18.26 36.60
C SER A 183 -14.13 19.11 37.20
N ASP A 184 -14.40 20.39 37.45
CA ASP A 184 -13.40 21.33 37.95
C ASP A 184 -12.91 20.99 39.37
N ASP A 185 -13.73 20.27 40.15
CA ASP A 185 -13.44 19.78 41.50
C ASP A 185 -12.92 18.33 41.53
N ALA A 186 -12.61 17.75 40.37
CA ALA A 186 -12.14 16.38 40.27
C ALA A 186 -10.84 16.16 41.04
N THR A 187 -10.84 15.18 41.94
CA THR A 187 -9.66 14.72 42.67
C THR A 187 -9.47 13.22 42.42
N PRO A 188 -8.30 12.78 41.91
CA PRO A 188 -7.19 13.59 41.40
C PRO A 188 -7.52 14.33 40.10
N ASN A 189 -6.88 15.48 39.88
CA ASN A 189 -7.06 16.26 38.66
C ASN A 189 -6.22 15.69 37.49
N LYS A 190 -6.45 16.19 36.26
CA LYS A 190 -5.72 15.72 35.06
C LYS A 190 -4.19 15.88 35.18
N GLN A 191 -3.71 16.92 35.87
CA GLN A 191 -2.27 17.18 35.99
C GLN A 191 -1.60 16.16 36.91
N GLU A 192 -2.21 15.87 38.06
CA GLU A 192 -1.75 14.83 38.98
C GLU A 192 -1.71 13.45 38.30
N LEU A 193 -2.72 13.12 37.49
CA LEU A 193 -2.74 11.88 36.73
C LEU A 193 -1.63 11.81 35.68
N LYS A 194 -1.28 12.93 35.03
CA LYS A 194 -0.12 12.98 34.11
C LYS A 194 1.19 12.71 34.85
N GLU A 195 1.32 13.17 36.09
CA GLU A 195 2.49 12.88 36.92
C GLU A 195 2.56 11.40 37.31
N VAL A 196 1.42 10.79 37.67
CA VAL A 196 1.32 9.34 37.93
C VAL A 196 1.77 8.54 36.71
N LEU A 197 1.24 8.86 35.52
CA LEU A 197 1.62 8.19 34.27
C LEU A 197 3.13 8.27 34.01
N LYS A 198 3.72 9.46 34.25
CA LYS A 198 5.15 9.66 34.11
C LYS A 198 5.96 8.80 35.08
N ARG A 199 5.52 8.65 36.33
CA ARG A 199 6.19 7.82 37.35
C ARG A 199 6.17 6.33 36.99
N ILE A 200 5.06 5.84 36.46
CA ILE A 200 4.92 4.42 36.06
C ILE A 200 5.41 4.12 34.63
N GLY A 201 5.92 5.14 33.90
CA GLY A 201 6.41 4.99 32.53
C GLY A 201 5.31 4.78 31.47
N ALA A 202 4.06 5.08 31.81
CA ALA A 202 2.91 5.01 30.93
C ALA A 202 2.78 6.28 30.07
N ARG A 203 1.90 6.21 29.07
CA ARG A 203 1.65 7.29 28.10
C ARG A 203 0.23 7.83 28.22
N TYR A 204 0.00 9.01 27.66
CA TYR A 204 -1.34 9.52 27.43
C TYR A 204 -1.48 10.18 26.07
N SER A 205 -2.72 10.25 25.61
CA SER A 205 -3.15 10.99 24.42
C SER A 205 -4.33 11.92 24.75
N ASP A 206 -4.44 13.01 24.00
CA ASP A 206 -5.58 13.93 24.14
C ASP A 206 -6.84 13.41 23.43
N HIS A 207 -6.66 12.49 22.48
CA HIS A 207 -7.73 11.89 21.70
C HIS A 207 -7.65 10.37 21.73
N VAL A 208 -8.80 9.71 21.67
CA VAL A 208 -8.87 8.25 21.59
C VAL A 208 -8.32 7.78 20.23
N GLY A 209 -7.26 6.98 20.29
CA GLY A 209 -6.59 6.33 19.16
C GLY A 209 -6.61 4.81 19.27
N ASN A 210 -6.02 4.13 18.29
CA ASN A 210 -5.97 2.65 18.25
C ASN A 210 -5.12 2.04 19.38
N ASP A 211 -4.12 2.80 19.83
CA ASP A 211 -3.20 2.49 20.91
C ASP A 211 -3.71 2.90 22.29
N THR A 212 -4.83 3.61 22.37
CA THR A 212 -5.50 3.91 23.64
C THR A 212 -5.96 2.62 24.30
N THR A 213 -5.52 2.43 25.55
CA THR A 213 -5.84 1.25 26.37
C THR A 213 -7.04 1.49 27.27
N HIS A 214 -7.15 2.69 27.85
CA HIS A 214 -8.19 3.06 28.80
C HIS A 214 -8.57 4.53 28.60
N LEU A 215 -9.85 4.85 28.77
CA LEU A 215 -10.32 6.23 28.90
C LEU A 215 -10.49 6.55 30.39
N LEU A 216 -9.81 7.59 30.87
CA LEU A 216 -9.98 8.12 32.22
C LEU A 216 -10.99 9.27 32.21
N CYS A 217 -12.07 9.17 32.96
CA CYS A 217 -13.02 10.26 33.15
C CYS A 217 -13.79 10.13 34.48
N ASN A 218 -14.23 11.25 35.03
CA ASN A 218 -15.09 11.26 36.22
C ASN A 218 -16.58 11.45 35.88
N GLU A 219 -16.87 11.95 34.68
CA GLU A 219 -18.20 12.20 34.17
C GLU A 219 -18.35 11.66 32.75
N LYS A 220 -19.60 11.36 32.37
CA LYS A 220 -19.92 10.89 31.02
C LYS A 220 -19.94 12.06 30.05
N GLY A 221 -19.40 11.85 28.86
CA GLY A 221 -19.61 12.77 27.74
C GLY A 221 -18.35 13.18 27.01
N GLY A 222 -18.56 13.91 25.92
CA GLY A 222 -17.52 14.34 25.01
C GLY A 222 -17.20 13.31 23.91
N ALA A 223 -16.47 13.76 22.90
CA ALA A 223 -16.14 12.96 21.73
C ALA A 223 -15.30 11.72 22.07
N ASN A 224 -14.37 11.85 23.02
CA ASN A 224 -13.53 10.73 23.48
C ASN A 224 -14.34 9.64 24.18
N TYR A 225 -15.39 10.00 24.93
CA TYR A 225 -16.26 9.03 25.59
C TYR A 225 -17.03 8.18 24.57
N GLN A 226 -17.65 8.83 23.58
CA GLN A 226 -18.36 8.11 22.52
C GLN A 226 -17.42 7.22 21.72
N LYS A 227 -16.25 7.75 21.32
CA LYS A 227 -15.26 6.98 20.55
C LYS A 227 -14.69 5.80 21.34
N ALA A 228 -14.55 5.92 22.66
CA ALA A 228 -14.14 4.81 23.51
C ALA A 228 -15.19 3.70 23.53
N LEU A 229 -16.49 4.04 23.62
CA LEU A 229 -17.57 3.05 23.52
C LEU A 229 -17.56 2.33 22.16
N ASP A 230 -17.47 3.09 21.06
CA ASP A 230 -17.49 2.54 19.70
C ASP A 230 -16.34 1.55 19.47
N ASN A 231 -15.17 1.79 20.09
CA ASN A 231 -13.99 0.94 19.99
C ASN A 231 -13.85 -0.09 21.13
N SER A 232 -14.87 -0.23 21.99
CA SER A 232 -14.85 -1.13 23.16
C SER A 232 -13.64 -0.92 24.09
N ILE A 233 -13.23 0.34 24.25
CA ILE A 233 -12.15 0.74 25.16
C ILE A 233 -12.73 0.89 26.58
N PRO A 234 -12.11 0.27 27.60
CA PRO A 234 -12.52 0.43 29.00
C PRO A 234 -12.57 1.90 29.43
N ILE A 235 -13.71 2.30 30.01
CA ILE A 235 -13.92 3.65 30.54
C ILE A 235 -13.90 3.57 32.06
N VAL A 236 -12.82 4.04 32.67
CA VAL A 236 -12.54 3.88 34.10
C VAL A 236 -12.38 5.23 34.80
N LYS A 237 -12.66 5.23 36.09
CA LYS A 237 -12.41 6.38 36.95
C LYS A 237 -10.90 6.51 37.28
N PRO A 238 -10.42 7.71 37.65
CA PRO A 238 -9.01 7.96 37.94
C PRO A 238 -8.36 7.03 38.99
N GLU A 239 -9.14 6.51 39.93
CA GLU A 239 -8.67 5.64 41.02
C GLU A 239 -8.05 4.35 40.50
N TRP A 240 -8.42 3.88 39.29
CA TRP A 240 -7.79 2.73 38.66
C TRP A 240 -6.29 2.96 38.43
N LEU A 241 -5.91 4.14 37.94
CA LEU A 241 -4.53 4.46 37.65
C LEU A 241 -3.71 4.56 38.95
N ILE A 242 -4.29 5.18 39.98
CA ILE A 242 -3.68 5.27 41.31
C ILE A 242 -3.48 3.87 41.92
N ALA A 243 -4.47 2.99 41.76
CA ALA A 243 -4.36 1.60 42.21
C ALA A 243 -3.26 0.83 41.46
N CYS A 244 -3.10 1.06 40.16
CA CYS A 244 -2.00 0.48 39.38
C CYS A 244 -0.63 0.96 39.87
N GLU A 245 -0.48 2.25 40.13
CA GLU A 245 0.75 2.82 40.69
C GLU A 245 1.08 2.24 42.07
N ASN A 246 0.11 2.27 43.01
CA ASN A 246 0.33 1.81 44.38
C ASN A 246 0.65 0.33 44.47
N ALA A 247 0.04 -0.49 43.62
CA ALA A 247 0.28 -1.93 43.59
C ALA A 247 1.52 -2.32 42.77
N GLY A 248 2.09 -1.40 41.98
CA GLY A 248 3.17 -1.68 41.04
C GLY A 248 2.79 -2.67 39.92
N LYS A 249 1.50 -2.86 39.67
CA LYS A 249 0.99 -3.83 38.68
C LYS A 249 -0.38 -3.44 38.14
N MET A 250 -0.67 -3.86 36.92
CA MET A 250 -1.91 -3.58 36.21
C MET A 250 -3.10 -4.18 36.97
N GLN A 251 -4.06 -3.34 37.32
CA GLN A 251 -5.28 -3.75 38.02
C GLN A 251 -6.40 -4.07 37.01
N ALA A 252 -7.31 -4.95 37.42
CA ALA A 252 -8.53 -5.19 36.65
C ALA A 252 -9.33 -3.88 36.52
N ALA A 253 -9.82 -3.60 35.32
CA ALA A 253 -10.51 -2.35 35.02
C ALA A 253 -11.96 -2.34 35.56
N LEU A 254 -12.63 -3.49 35.54
CA LEU A 254 -14.06 -3.64 35.88
C LEU A 254 -14.49 -2.97 37.22
N PRO A 255 -13.76 -3.11 38.34
CA PRO A 255 -14.14 -2.48 39.61
C PRO A 255 -14.14 -0.94 39.58
N TYR A 256 -13.50 -0.36 38.58
CA TYR A 256 -13.29 1.09 38.46
C TYR A 256 -14.10 1.71 37.32
N TYR A 257 -15.02 0.98 36.71
CA TYR A 257 -15.81 1.52 35.60
C TYR A 257 -16.66 2.70 36.08
N LEU A 258 -16.76 3.73 35.23
CA LEU A 258 -17.59 4.89 35.53
C LEU A 258 -19.09 4.52 35.57
N VAL A 259 -19.48 3.48 34.84
CA VAL A 259 -20.84 2.90 34.84
C VAL A 259 -20.66 1.39 34.89
N ALA A 260 -21.38 0.69 35.76
CA ALA A 260 -21.49 -0.75 35.66
C ALA A 260 -21.93 -1.09 34.22
N GLN A 261 -21.19 -1.96 33.52
CA GLN A 261 -21.69 -2.45 32.24
C GLN A 261 -23.07 -3.06 32.49
N PRO A 262 -24.09 -2.81 31.65
CA PRO A 262 -25.28 -3.63 31.70
C PRO A 262 -24.82 -5.07 31.52
N GLU A 263 -25.16 -5.94 32.48
CA GLU A 263 -24.93 -7.37 32.35
C GLU A 263 -25.49 -7.81 31.00
N GLU A 264 -24.66 -8.41 30.15
CA GLU A 264 -25.13 -9.03 28.91
C GLU A 264 -26.21 -10.04 29.30
N LYS A 265 -27.45 -9.79 28.86
CA LYS A 265 -28.58 -10.72 28.97
C LYS A 265 -28.44 -11.86 27.98
#